data_AF-A0A8W8LGB9-F1
#
_entry.id   AF-A0A8W8LGB9-F1
#
_cell.length_a   1.000
_cell.length_b   1.000
_cell.length_c   1.000
_cell.angle_alpha   90.00
_cell.angle_beta   90.00
_cell.angle_gamma   90.00
#
_symmetry.space_group_name_H-M   'P 1'
#
loop_
_entity.id
_entity.type
_entity.pdbx_description
1 polymer ?
#
loop_
_entity_poly.entity_id
_entity_poly.type
_entity_poly.pdbx_seq_one_letter_code
_entity_poly.pdbx_strand_id
1 'polypeptide(L)'
;MNLLCLQCLSFLSFLQYLNLLLWLVFATLAVVVLYGLRDPISFPEDALSRDVSALYNATHKIVWGACVCWVIFACATGNGGFMNTLLSWSPFVPLARLSYCIYLSHAMVIFTYYDSQRSLIYLDDLNIIYVFLATLVLSVMVAFVASLSFEAPMMGLEKVIFKRDRRN
;
A
#
# COMPACT_ATOMS: atom_id res chain seq x y z
N MET A 1 -38.76 29.04 7.12
CA MET A 1 -37.78 28.53 6.15
C MET A 1 -36.32 28.66 6.61
N ASN A 2 -35.94 29.68 7.41
CA ASN A 2 -34.54 29.89 7.84
C ASN A 2 -34.03 28.94 8.94
N LEU A 3 -34.89 28.41 9.82
CA LEU A 3 -34.46 27.48 10.89
C LEU A 3 -34.11 26.06 10.40
N LEU A 4 -34.81 25.55 9.38
CA LEU A 4 -34.48 24.26 8.75
C LEU A 4 -33.15 24.32 7.99
N CYS A 5 -32.81 25.47 7.40
CA CYS A 5 -31.53 25.69 6.72
C CYS A 5 -30.37 25.75 7.72
N LEU A 6 -30.52 26.45 8.85
CA LEU A 6 -29.49 26.52 9.90
C LEU A 6 -29.24 25.16 10.58
N GLN A 7 -30.30 24.39 10.84
CA GLN A 7 -30.19 23.04 11.41
C GLN A 7 -29.47 22.08 10.44
N CYS A 8 -29.77 22.19 9.14
CA CYS A 8 -29.10 21.43 8.08
C CYS A 8 -27.63 21.83 7.93
N LEU A 9 -27.31 23.13 8.01
CA LEU A 9 -25.94 23.64 7.94
C LEU A 9 -25.08 23.21 9.14
N SER A 10 -25.67 23.20 10.34
CA SER A 10 -25.04 22.72 11.59
C SER A 10 -24.81 21.21 11.57
N PHE A 11 -25.76 20.45 11.03
CA PHE A 11 -25.62 19.01 10.86
C PHE A 11 -24.57 18.65 9.80
N LEU A 12 -24.48 19.42 8.71
CA LEU A 12 -23.48 19.25 7.66
C LEU A 12 -22.06 19.58 8.14
N SER A 13 -21.90 20.67 8.91
CA SER A 13 -20.61 21.04 9.50
C SER A 13 -20.15 20.04 10.56
N PHE A 14 -21.08 19.49 11.37
CA PHE A 14 -20.79 18.41 12.32
C PHE A 14 -20.23 17.15 11.63
N LEU A 15 -20.79 16.76 10.48
CA LEU A 15 -20.28 15.63 9.68
C LEU A 15 -18.88 15.91 9.09
N GLN A 16 -18.60 17.17 8.72
CA GLN A 16 -17.27 17.57 8.25
C GLN A 16 -16.22 17.55 9.36
N TYR A 17 -16.57 17.99 10.57
CA TYR A 17 -15.68 17.88 11.74
C TYR A 17 -15.40 16.42 12.10
N LEU A 18 -16.42 15.56 12.10
CA LEU A 18 -16.25 14.12 12.35
C LEU A 18 -15.32 13.47 11.31
N ASN A 19 -15.47 13.82 10.02
CA ASN A 19 -14.59 13.35 8.96
C ASN A 19 -13.14 13.79 9.17
N LEU A 20 -12.90 15.06 9.48
CA LEU A 20 -11.55 15.58 9.76
C LEU A 20 -10.90 14.91 10.98
N LEU A 21 -11.67 14.67 12.05
CA LEU A 21 -11.18 13.92 13.22
C LEU A 21 -10.80 12.50 12.84
N LEU A 22 -11.61 11.81 12.03
CA LEU A 22 -11.30 10.46 11.56
C LEU A 22 -10.02 10.45 10.72
N TRP A 23 -9.83 11.41 9.82
CA TRP A 23 -8.57 11.57 9.08
C TRP A 23 -7.34 11.72 10.00
N LEU A 24 -7.43 12.56 11.02
CA LEU A 24 -6.34 12.74 11.99
C LEU A 24 -6.10 11.47 12.84
N VAL A 25 -7.16 10.78 13.24
CA VAL A 25 -7.06 9.52 14.00
C VAL A 25 -6.40 8.43 13.16
N PHE A 26 -6.82 8.22 11.91
CA PHE A 26 -6.19 7.22 11.05
C PHE A 26 -4.76 7.60 10.64
N ALA A 27 -4.46 8.89 10.46
CA ALA A 27 -3.10 9.35 10.21
C ALA A 27 -2.17 9.12 11.41
N THR A 28 -2.64 9.44 12.62
CA THR A 28 -1.85 9.18 13.84
C THR A 28 -1.67 7.69 14.08
N LEU A 29 -2.71 6.88 13.89
CA LEU A 29 -2.60 5.42 13.96
C LEU A 29 -1.61 4.86 12.94
N ALA A 30 -1.61 5.35 11.70
CA ALA A 30 -0.66 4.93 10.68
C ALA A 30 0.79 5.28 11.06
N VAL A 31 1.02 6.49 11.60
CA VAL A 31 2.34 6.93 12.08
C VAL A 31 2.80 6.09 13.29
N VAL A 32 1.91 5.85 14.26
CA VAL A 32 2.20 4.99 15.43
C VAL A 32 2.53 3.57 14.97
N VAL A 33 1.82 3.03 13.99
CA VAL A 33 2.17 1.74 13.41
C VAL A 33 3.55 1.80 12.74
N LEU A 34 3.88 2.80 11.93
CA LEU A 34 5.18 2.84 11.25
C LEU A 34 6.38 3.05 12.19
N TYR A 35 6.22 3.87 13.23
CA TYR A 35 7.32 4.23 14.14
C TYR A 35 7.31 3.48 15.48
N GLY A 36 6.26 2.74 15.80
CA GLY A 36 6.10 2.06 17.10
C GLY A 36 7.14 0.98 17.42
N LEU A 37 7.91 0.56 16.42
CA LEU A 37 9.02 -0.40 16.55
C LEU A 37 10.41 0.25 16.49
N ARG A 38 10.50 1.58 16.34
CA ARG A 38 11.79 2.25 16.13
C ARG A 38 12.61 2.37 17.42
N ASP A 39 11.95 2.56 18.56
CA ASP A 39 12.62 2.77 19.84
C ASP A 39 13.32 1.50 20.37
N PRO A 40 12.70 0.28 20.36
CA PRO A 40 13.34 -0.93 20.87
C PRO A 40 14.56 -1.41 20.06
N ILE A 41 14.69 -0.99 18.80
CA ILE A 41 15.80 -1.38 17.92
C ILE A 41 17.02 -0.46 18.14
N SER A 42 16.78 0.79 18.55
CA SER A 42 17.83 1.82 18.67
C SER A 42 18.50 1.84 20.05
N PHE A 43 17.79 1.40 21.11
CA PHE A 43 18.28 1.37 22.49
C PHE A 43 17.97 0.01 23.14
N PRO A 44 18.93 -0.95 23.14
CA PRO A 44 18.71 -2.30 23.67
C PRO A 44 18.46 -2.36 25.18
N GLU A 45 18.79 -1.30 25.92
CA GLU A 45 18.63 -1.25 27.39
C GLU A 45 17.17 -1.12 27.82
N ASP A 46 16.29 -0.58 26.97
CA ASP A 46 14.86 -0.43 27.21
C ASP A 46 14.04 -1.46 26.41
N ALA A 47 14.46 -2.73 26.47
CA ALA A 47 13.79 -3.81 25.76
C ALA A 47 12.31 -3.89 26.17
N LEU A 48 11.42 -3.50 25.25
CA LEU A 48 9.97 -3.60 25.37
C LEU A 48 9.59 -5.00 25.86
N SER A 49 8.67 -5.09 26.84
CA SER A 49 8.22 -6.39 27.35
C SER A 49 7.76 -7.30 26.20
N ARG A 50 8.15 -8.58 26.24
CA ARG A 50 7.89 -9.56 25.17
C ARG A 50 6.43 -9.62 24.76
N ASP A 51 5.54 -9.43 25.72
CA ASP A 51 4.08 -9.42 25.52
C ASP A 51 3.65 -8.27 24.60
N VAL A 52 4.23 -7.08 24.77
CA VAL A 52 3.91 -5.90 23.96
C VAL A 52 4.41 -6.07 22.53
N SER A 53 5.60 -6.62 22.34
CA SER A 53 6.15 -6.92 21.01
C SER A 53 5.32 -7.96 20.26
N ALA A 54 4.83 -8.99 20.94
CA ALA A 54 3.96 -10.00 20.36
C ALA A 54 2.59 -9.40 19.96
N LEU A 55 1.97 -8.60 20.85
CA LEU A 55 0.72 -7.91 20.58
C LEU A 55 0.83 -6.94 19.40
N TYR A 56 1.93 -6.18 19.33
CA TYR A 56 2.21 -5.29 18.22
C TYR A 56 2.37 -6.07 16.91
N ASN A 57 3.14 -7.17 16.90
CA ASN A 57 3.33 -7.99 15.70
C ASN A 57 2.02 -8.61 15.18
N ALA A 58 1.08 -8.95 16.07
CA ALA A 58 -0.24 -9.43 15.67
C ALA A 58 -1.16 -8.31 15.14
N THR A 59 -1.10 -7.12 15.74
CA THR A 59 -2.11 -6.07 15.56
C THR A 59 -1.75 -5.06 14.47
N HIS A 60 -0.45 -4.78 14.25
CA HIS A 60 -0.01 -3.73 13.33
C HIS A 60 -0.55 -3.88 11.90
N LYS A 61 -0.61 -5.11 11.37
CA LYS A 61 -1.15 -5.39 10.02
C LYS A 61 -2.65 -5.12 9.94
N ILE A 62 -3.39 -5.44 11.00
CA ILE A 62 -4.83 -5.24 11.08
C ILE A 62 -5.12 -3.74 11.15
N VAL A 63 -4.39 -3.00 11.99
CA VAL A 63 -4.54 -1.54 12.12
C VAL A 63 -4.17 -0.85 10.82
N TRP A 64 -3.07 -1.25 10.17
CA TRP A 64 -2.71 -0.72 8.85
C TRP A 64 -3.80 -0.98 7.81
N GLY A 65 -4.33 -2.20 7.75
CA GLY A 65 -5.45 -2.55 6.89
C GLY A 65 -6.71 -1.72 7.17
N ALA A 66 -7.02 -1.47 8.43
CA ALA A 66 -8.14 -0.61 8.83
C ALA A 66 -7.94 0.86 8.39
N CYS A 67 -6.71 1.37 8.48
CA CYS A 67 -6.37 2.72 7.98
C CYS A 67 -6.59 2.82 6.46
N VAL A 68 -6.13 1.83 5.70
CA VAL A 68 -6.35 1.79 4.24
C VAL A 68 -7.84 1.63 3.91
N CYS A 69 -8.57 0.79 4.66
CA CYS A 69 -10.01 0.61 4.50
C CYS A 69 -10.77 1.92 4.70
N TRP A 70 -10.40 2.72 5.72
CA TRP A 70 -10.99 4.04 5.93
C TRP A 70 -10.78 4.97 4.74
N VAL A 71 -9.57 5.00 4.17
CA VAL A 71 -9.28 5.81 2.98
C VAL A 71 -10.19 5.42 1.81
N ILE A 72 -10.34 4.11 1.56
CA ILE A 72 -11.22 3.61 0.49
C ILE A 72 -12.68 4.01 0.76
N PHE A 73 -13.16 3.84 1.99
CA PHE A 73 -14.51 4.22 2.39
C PHE A 73 -14.77 5.74 2.25
N ALA A 74 -13.80 6.56 2.64
CA ALA A 74 -13.86 8.01 2.48
C ALA A 74 -13.92 8.42 1.00
N CYS A 75 -13.13 7.77 0.14
CA CYS A 75 -13.21 7.94 -1.31
C CYS A 75 -14.58 7.53 -1.87
N ALA A 76 -15.12 6.38 -1.46
CA ALA A 76 -16.41 5.87 -1.92
C ALA A 76 -17.61 6.76 -1.51
N THR A 77 -17.52 7.42 -0.35
CA THR A 77 -18.57 8.30 0.18
C THR A 77 -18.52 9.72 -0.43
N GLY A 78 -17.56 10.00 -1.32
CA GLY A 78 -17.37 11.33 -1.92
C GLY A 78 -16.72 12.36 -0.97
N ASN A 79 -16.37 11.95 0.25
CA ASN A 79 -15.73 12.77 1.29
C ASN A 79 -14.19 12.67 1.27
N GLY A 80 -13.61 12.05 0.24
CA GLY A 80 -12.18 11.80 0.10
C GLY A 80 -11.33 12.98 -0.40
N GLY A 81 -11.97 14.09 -0.82
CA GLY A 81 -11.29 15.34 -1.19
C GLY A 81 -10.07 15.15 -2.10
N PHE A 82 -8.89 15.52 -1.60
CA PHE A 82 -7.61 15.41 -2.32
C PHE A 82 -7.25 13.96 -2.68
N MET A 83 -7.46 13.00 -1.77
CA MET A 83 -7.14 11.59 -2.03
C MET A 83 -7.98 11.00 -3.16
N ASN A 84 -9.24 11.42 -3.31
CA ASN A 84 -10.06 10.98 -4.44
C ASN A 84 -9.48 11.45 -5.78
N THR A 85 -8.89 12.64 -5.84
CA THR A 85 -8.26 13.18 -7.05
C THR A 85 -6.97 12.44 -7.39
N LEU A 86 -6.18 12.10 -6.38
CA LEU A 86 -4.98 11.27 -6.55
C LEU A 86 -5.34 9.87 -7.05
N LEU A 87 -6.31 9.20 -6.42
CA LEU A 87 -6.67 7.82 -6.75
C LEU A 87 -7.37 7.68 -8.11
N SER A 88 -8.10 8.71 -8.54
CA SER A 88 -8.76 8.74 -9.86
C SER A 88 -7.80 9.11 -11.00
N TRP A 89 -6.52 9.34 -10.71
CA TRP A 89 -5.57 9.73 -11.73
C TRP A 89 -5.22 8.56 -12.64
N SER A 90 -5.44 8.73 -13.95
CA SER A 90 -5.17 7.74 -14.99
C SER A 90 -3.80 7.03 -14.92
N PRO A 91 -2.66 7.67 -14.54
CA PRO A 91 -1.38 6.97 -14.42
C PRO A 91 -1.30 5.94 -13.29
N PHE A 92 -2.21 5.92 -12.31
CA PHE A 92 -2.23 4.86 -11.29
C PHE A 92 -2.61 3.50 -11.86
N VAL A 93 -3.34 3.46 -12.98
CA VAL A 93 -3.74 2.20 -13.61
C VAL A 93 -2.53 1.40 -14.11
N PRO A 94 -1.62 1.95 -14.96
CA PRO A 94 -0.41 1.23 -15.35
C PRO A 94 0.54 1.00 -14.16
N LEU A 95 0.61 1.94 -13.20
CA LEU A 95 1.48 1.80 -12.02
C LEU A 95 1.04 0.64 -11.11
N ALA A 96 -0.26 0.45 -10.91
CA ALA A 96 -0.81 -0.66 -10.14
C ALA A 96 -0.50 -2.01 -10.81
N ARG A 97 -0.59 -2.08 -12.14
CA ARG A 97 -0.23 -3.27 -12.91
C ARG A 97 1.26 -3.60 -12.81
N LEU A 98 2.13 -2.61 -12.96
CA LEU A 98 3.57 -2.78 -12.79
C LEU A 98 3.90 -3.27 -11.37
N SER A 99 3.29 -2.65 -10.35
CA SER A 99 3.47 -3.03 -8.94
C SER A 99 3.05 -4.48 -8.68
N TYR A 100 1.99 -4.95 -9.34
CA TYR A 100 1.55 -6.35 -9.28
C TYR A 100 2.58 -7.31 -9.91
N CYS A 101 3.13 -6.97 -11.08
CA CYS A 101 4.20 -7.75 -11.70
C CYS A 101 5.47 -7.79 -10.82
N ILE A 102 5.83 -6.66 -10.19
CA ILE A 102 6.95 -6.58 -9.24
C ILE A 102 6.68 -7.50 -8.05
N TYR A 103 5.49 -7.45 -7.46
CA TYR A 103 5.15 -8.30 -6.32
C TYR A 103 5.31 -9.80 -6.61
N LEU A 104 4.80 -10.26 -7.76
CA LEU A 104 4.92 -11.68 -8.16
C LEU A 104 6.36 -12.09 -8.45
N SER A 105 7.09 -11.27 -9.23
CA SER A 105 8.47 -11.58 -9.61
C SER A 105 9.42 -11.52 -8.41
N HIS A 106 9.20 -10.60 -7.48
CA HIS A 106 10.00 -10.46 -6.26
C HIS A 106 10.00 -11.76 -5.43
N ALA A 107 8.86 -12.42 -5.29
CA ALA A 107 8.78 -13.73 -4.63
C ALA A 107 9.63 -14.79 -5.34
N MET A 108 9.56 -14.88 -6.68
CA MET A 108 10.40 -15.80 -7.46
C MET A 108 11.90 -15.53 -7.30
N VAL A 109 12.32 -14.25 -7.34
CA VAL A 109 13.72 -13.86 -7.15
C VAL A 109 14.20 -14.24 -5.76
N ILE A 110 13.39 -14.03 -4.72
CA ILE A 110 13.73 -14.44 -3.36
C ILE A 110 13.89 -15.95 -3.26
N PHE A 111 12.96 -16.75 -3.77
CA PHE A 111 13.05 -18.21 -3.70
C PHE A 111 14.29 -18.75 -4.41
N THR A 112 14.57 -18.25 -5.62
CA THR A 112 15.77 -18.65 -6.38
C THR A 112 17.06 -18.22 -5.71
N TYR A 113 17.08 -17.05 -5.07
CA TYR A 113 18.21 -16.58 -4.27
C TYR A 113 18.48 -17.51 -3.07
N TYR A 114 17.44 -17.84 -2.29
CA TYR A 114 17.59 -18.72 -1.13
C TYR A 114 17.94 -20.17 -1.51
N ASP A 115 17.42 -20.70 -2.62
CA ASP A 115 17.78 -22.03 -3.11
C ASP A 115 19.24 -22.10 -3.58
N SER A 116 19.75 -21.01 -4.15
CA SER A 116 21.15 -20.91 -4.60
C SER A 116 22.15 -20.74 -3.45
N GLN A 117 21.68 -20.38 -2.25
CA GLN A 117 22.53 -20.14 -1.09
C GLN A 117 23.04 -21.44 -0.48
N ARG A 118 24.33 -21.71 -0.68
CA ARG A 118 25.03 -22.87 -0.11
C ARG A 118 25.82 -22.54 1.16
N SER A 119 25.98 -21.27 1.50
CA SER A 119 26.76 -20.79 2.64
C SER A 119 25.98 -19.77 3.46
N LEU A 120 26.27 -19.70 4.76
CA LEU A 120 25.68 -18.72 5.68
C LEU A 120 26.19 -17.31 5.36
N ILE A 121 25.29 -16.35 5.15
CA ILE A 121 25.64 -14.93 5.06
C ILE A 121 25.71 -14.36 6.47
N TYR A 122 26.76 -13.60 6.76
CA TYR A 122 26.82 -12.79 7.98
C TYR A 122 25.79 -11.65 7.92
N LEU A 123 24.93 -11.57 8.94
CA LEU A 123 23.93 -10.52 9.10
C LEU A 123 24.60 -9.23 9.59
N ASP A 124 25.18 -8.50 8.64
CA ASP A 124 25.69 -7.14 8.84
C ASP A 124 24.78 -6.14 8.13
N ASP A 125 24.66 -4.92 8.66
CA ASP A 125 23.72 -3.90 8.15
C ASP A 125 23.98 -3.61 6.66
N LEU A 126 25.25 -3.51 6.28
CA LEU A 126 25.64 -3.27 4.89
C LEU A 126 25.28 -4.44 3.97
N ASN A 127 25.42 -5.69 4.45
CA ASN A 127 25.05 -6.87 3.68
C ASN A 127 23.53 -6.93 3.48
N ILE A 128 22.74 -6.62 4.51
CA ILE A 128 21.27 -6.60 4.42
C ILE A 128 20.82 -5.53 3.41
N ILE A 129 21.40 -4.34 3.46
CA ILE A 129 21.09 -3.26 2.50
C ILE A 129 21.45 -3.67 1.08
N TYR A 130 22.62 -4.30 0.88
CA TYR A 130 23.06 -4.76 -0.44
C TYR A 130 22.12 -5.84 -1.01
N VAL A 131 21.77 -6.85 -0.21
CA VAL A 131 20.86 -7.94 -0.63
C VAL A 131 19.46 -7.38 -0.93
N PHE A 132 18.98 -6.43 -0.12
CA PHE A 132 17.71 -5.76 -0.37
C PHE A 132 17.72 -5.01 -1.70
N LEU A 133 18.73 -4.17 -1.95
CA LEU A 133 18.84 -3.41 -3.20
C LEU A 133 19.00 -4.33 -4.41
N ALA A 134 19.83 -5.38 -4.31
CA ALA A 134 20.00 -6.36 -5.38
C ALA A 134 18.69 -7.06 -5.73
N THR A 135 17.95 -7.53 -4.72
CA THR A 135 16.65 -8.20 -4.90
C THR A 135 15.62 -7.24 -5.50
N LEU A 136 15.60 -5.98 -5.03
CA LEU A 136 14.72 -4.94 -5.56
C LEU A 136 14.99 -4.67 -7.04
N VAL A 137 16.23 -4.40 -7.42
CA VAL A 137 16.60 -4.11 -8.81
C VAL A 137 16.32 -5.30 -9.72
N LEU A 138 16.67 -6.51 -9.30
CA LEU A 138 16.41 -7.73 -10.08
C LEU A 138 14.91 -7.96 -10.28
N SER A 139 14.10 -7.80 -9.22
CA SER A 139 12.65 -7.97 -9.34
C SER A 139 12.00 -6.93 -10.24
N VAL A 140 12.44 -5.67 -10.19
CA VAL A 140 11.95 -4.61 -11.09
C VAL A 140 12.33 -4.91 -12.54
N MET A 141 13.56 -5.36 -12.81
CA MET A 141 13.99 -5.72 -14.17
C MET A 141 13.17 -6.88 -14.74
N VAL A 142 12.97 -7.94 -13.97
CA VAL A 142 12.15 -9.10 -14.39
C VAL A 142 10.70 -8.70 -14.57
N ALA A 143 10.14 -7.92 -13.64
CA ALA A 143 8.77 -7.42 -13.72
C ALA A 143 8.53 -6.55 -14.95
N PHE A 144 9.50 -5.71 -15.32
CA PHE A 144 9.41 -4.86 -16.50
C PHE A 144 9.41 -5.66 -17.80
N VAL A 145 10.26 -6.69 -17.90
CA VAL A 145 10.25 -7.60 -19.06
C VAL A 145 8.93 -8.39 -19.11
N ALA A 146 8.44 -8.86 -17.96
CA ALA A 146 7.16 -9.56 -17.87
C ALA A 146 6.00 -8.63 -18.25
N SER A 147 5.95 -7.40 -17.74
CA SER A 147 4.88 -6.44 -18.05
C SER A 147 4.85 -6.11 -19.54
N LEU A 148 6.01 -5.88 -20.18
CA LEU A 148 6.06 -5.67 -21.63
C LEU A 148 5.59 -6.90 -22.43
N SER A 149 5.97 -8.09 -21.98
CA SER A 149 5.61 -9.35 -22.66
C SER A 149 4.13 -9.68 -22.54
N PHE A 150 3.47 -9.34 -21.43
CA PHE A 150 2.06 -9.64 -21.20
C PHE A 150 1.11 -8.49 -21.55
N GLU A 151 1.51 -7.22 -21.37
CA GLU A 151 0.65 -6.08 -21.70
C GLU A 151 0.51 -5.85 -23.21
N ALA A 152 1.59 -6.01 -23.98
CA ALA A 152 1.54 -5.88 -25.44
C ALA A 152 0.53 -6.85 -26.11
N PRO A 153 0.52 -8.16 -25.81
CA PRO A 153 -0.49 -9.06 -26.36
C PRO A 153 -1.89 -8.82 -25.78
N MET A 154 -2.03 -8.44 -24.50
CA MET A 154 -3.36 -8.17 -23.93
C MET A 154 -4.04 -6.94 -24.53
N MET A 155 -3.30 -5.86 -24.77
CA MET A 155 -3.84 -4.68 -25.48
C MET A 155 -4.23 -5.02 -26.92
N GLY A 156 -3.49 -5.92 -27.57
CA GLY A 156 -3.85 -6.44 -28.89
C GLY A 156 -5.16 -7.24 -28.85
N LEU A 157 -5.30 -8.12 -27.86
CA LEU A 157 -6.48 -8.97 -27.69
C LEU A 157 -7.74 -8.15 -27.35
N GLU A 158 -7.63 -7.16 -26.47
CA GLU A 158 -8.73 -6.24 -26.13
C GLU A 158 -9.26 -5.52 -27.37
N LYS A 159 -8.37 -5.01 -28.24
CA LYS A 159 -8.77 -4.36 -29.49
C LYS A 159 -9.49 -5.30 -30.46
N VAL A 160 -9.11 -6.57 -30.50
CA VAL A 160 -9.76 -7.58 -31.38
C VAL A 160 -11.13 -7.99 -30.84
N ILE A 161 -11.25 -8.16 -29.51
CA ILE A 161 -12.51 -8.53 -28.86
C ILE A 161 -13.51 -7.36 -28.90
N PHE A 162 -13.11 -6.14 -28.53
CA PHE A 162 -14.02 -4.98 -28.48
C PHE A 162 -14.37 -4.42 -29.87
N LYS A 163 -13.51 -4.59 -30.90
CA LYS A 163 -13.91 -4.27 -32.29
C LYS A 163 -15.09 -5.12 -32.77
N ARG A 164 -15.24 -6.34 -32.23
CA ARG A 164 -16.31 -7.26 -32.62
C ARG A 164 -17.66 -6.87 -32.03
N ASP A 165 -17.67 -6.17 -30.90
CA ASP A 165 -18.90 -5.73 -30.21
C ASP A 165 -19.54 -4.48 -30.85
N ARG A 166 -18.75 -3.62 -31.50
CA ARG A 166 -19.26 -2.43 -32.23
C ARG A 166 -19.79 -2.74 -33.65
N ARG A 167 -19.81 -4.01 -34.06
CA ARG A 167 -20.26 -4.46 -35.39
C ARG A 167 -21.48 -5.39 -35.34
N ASN A 168 -22.30 -5.27 -34.30
CA ASN A 168 -23.65 -5.85 -34.22
C ASN A 168 -24.62 -4.76 -33.75
#